data_AF-A0A317YKI0-F1
#
_entry.id   AF-A0A317YKI0-F1
#
_cell.length_a   1.000
_cell.length_b   1.000
_cell.length_c   1.000
_cell.angle_alpha   90.00
_cell.angle_beta   90.00
_cell.angle_gamma   90.00
#
_symmetry.space_group_name_H-M   'P 1'
#
loop_
_entity.id
_entity.type
_entity.pdbx_description
1 polymer ?
#
loop_
_entity_poly.entity_id
_entity_poly.type
_entity_poly.pdbx_seq_one_letter_code
_entity_poly.pdbx_strand_id
1 'polypeptide(L)' 'DLSGAFRIKNREIYEAYYKETAAAQDDLNHAIYSISEWQSLDNNGTKLISNPGCFPTATLLALHPLISEKIVDLSSIII' A
#
# COMPACT_ATOMS: atom_id res chain seq x y z
N ASP A 1 3.71 -9.17 -6.61
CA ASP A 1 2.29 -9.15 -7.01
C ASP A 1 1.93 -7.77 -7.54
N LEU A 2 1.43 -7.69 -8.78
CA LEU A 2 0.94 -6.44 -9.39
C LEU A 2 -0.60 -6.29 -9.34
N SER A 3 -1.32 -7.37 -9.00
CA SER A 3 -2.78 -7.45 -9.14
C SER A 3 -3.53 -6.61 -8.11
N GLY A 4 -3.03 -6.57 -6.86
CA GLY A 4 -3.70 -5.92 -5.74
C GLY A 4 -4.13 -6.86 -4.64
N ALA A 5 -4.08 -8.18 -4.88
CA ALA A 5 -4.52 -9.23 -3.97
C ALA A 5 -3.90 -9.15 -2.56
N PHE A 6 -2.69 -8.57 -2.47
CA PHE A 6 -1.93 -8.47 -1.21
C PHE A 6 -1.73 -7.04 -0.69
N ARG A 7 -2.40 -6.04 -1.29
CA ARG A 7 -2.22 -4.62 -0.91
C ARG A 7 -2.86 -4.29 0.43
N ILE A 8 -3.98 -4.93 0.76
CA ILE A 8 -4.80 -4.63 1.94
C ILE A 8 -4.70 -5.80 2.92
N LYS A 9 -4.21 -5.53 4.13
CA LYS A 9 -4.06 -6.55 5.19
C LYS A 9 -5.37 -6.95 5.86
N ASN A 10 -6.32 -6.02 5.90
CA ASN A 10 -7.64 -6.26 6.47
C ASN A 10 -8.52 -6.92 5.41
N ARG A 11 -8.93 -8.16 5.69
CA ARG A 11 -9.71 -9.00 4.78
C ARG A 11 -11.09 -8.41 4.48
N GLU A 12 -11.76 -7.86 5.49
CA GLU A 12 -13.08 -7.24 5.34
C GLU A 12 -13.02 -6.00 4.43
N ILE A 13 -11.99 -5.17 4.60
CA ILE A 13 -11.76 -4.01 3.73
C ILE A 13 -11.47 -4.48 2.30
N TYR A 14 -10.60 -5.47 2.11
CA TYR A 14 -10.31 -6.02 0.79
C TYR A 14 -11.59 -6.49 0.10
N GLU A 15 -12.37 -7.35 0.76
CA GLU A 15 -13.62 -7.92 0.23
C GLU A 15 -14.66 -6.82 -0.09
N ALA A 16 -14.73 -5.78 0.74
CA ALA A 16 -15.62 -4.65 0.52
C ALA A 16 -15.30 -3.86 -0.77
N TYR A 17 -14.02 -3.66 -1.09
CA TYR A 17 -13.60 -2.89 -2.27
C TYR A 17 -13.40 -3.74 -3.52
N TYR A 18 -12.78 -4.92 -3.39
CA TYR A 18 -12.42 -5.79 -4.51
C TYR A 18 -13.55 -6.75 -4.91
N LYS A 19 -14.57 -6.94 -4.06
CA LYS A 19 -15.70 -7.88 -4.30
C LYS A 19 -15.24 -9.32 -4.54
N GLU A 20 -14.10 -9.67 -3.97
CA GLU A 20 -13.46 -10.98 -4.08
C GLU A 20 -13.00 -11.43 -2.69
N THR A 21 -12.96 -12.74 -2.46
CA THR A 21 -12.45 -13.33 -1.22
C THR A 21 -10.99 -12.92 -1.00
N ALA A 22 -10.68 -12.39 0.18
CA ALA A 22 -9.32 -12.01 0.51
C ALA A 22 -8.41 -13.24 0.67
N ALA A 23 -7.11 -13.07 0.36
CA ALA A 23 -6.10 -14.08 0.62
C ALA A 23 -6.06 -14.49 2.11
N ALA A 24 -5.45 -15.65 2.39
CA ALA A 24 -5.27 -16.12 3.77
C ALA A 24 -4.47 -15.09 4.58
N GLN A 25 -4.82 -14.92 5.86
CA GLN A 25 -4.22 -13.88 6.69
C GLN A 25 -2.70 -14.04 6.82
N ASP A 26 -2.21 -15.28 6.88
CA ASP A 26 -0.77 -15.56 6.96
C ASP A 26 -0.04 -15.11 5.69
N ASP A 27 -0.62 -15.31 4.51
CA ASP A 27 -0.04 -14.85 3.25
C ASP A 27 -0.07 -13.32 3.16
N LEU A 28 -1.18 -12.71 3.59
CA LEU A 28 -1.28 -11.26 3.72
C LEU A 28 -0.17 -10.75 4.63
N ASN A 29 0.08 -11.35 5.80
CA ASN A 29 1.13 -10.91 6.73
C ASN A 29 2.55 -10.99 6.15
N HIS A 30 2.83 -11.94 5.25
CA HIS A 30 4.12 -12.08 4.58
C HIS A 30 4.35 -11.11 3.41
N ALA A 31 3.31 -10.45 2.90
CA ALA A 31 3.44 -9.48 1.83
C ALA A 31 4.00 -8.13 2.32
N ILE A 32 4.79 -7.44 1.53
CA ILE A 32 5.24 -6.07 1.82
C ILE A 32 4.67 -5.12 0.78
N TYR A 33 3.82 -4.19 1.19
CA TYR A 33 3.38 -3.09 0.34
C TYR A 33 4.50 -2.06 0.28
N SER A 34 5.13 -1.89 -0.88
CA SER A 34 6.37 -1.11 -1.00
C SER A 34 6.31 -0.12 -2.16
N ILE A 35 6.64 1.14 -1.87
CA ILE A 35 6.97 2.18 -2.85
C ILE A 35 8.49 2.34 -2.80
N SER A 36 9.16 2.24 -3.95
CA SER A 36 10.62 2.16 -4.03
C SER A 36 11.35 3.35 -3.40
N GLU A 37 10.75 4.54 -3.44
CA GLU A 37 11.28 5.78 -2.86
C GLU A 37 11.22 5.83 -1.34
N TRP A 38 10.40 4.98 -0.70
CA TRP A 38 10.16 5.06 0.75
C TRP A 38 10.93 4.04 1.57
N GLN A 39 11.26 2.88 0.99
CA GLN A 39 11.82 1.79 1.76
C GLN A 39 12.94 1.11 0.97
N SER A 40 14.15 1.14 1.53
CA SER A 40 15.19 0.20 1.10
C SER A 40 14.79 -1.19 1.61
N LEU A 41 14.60 -2.14 0.70
CA LEU A 41 14.23 -3.52 1.02
C LEU A 41 15.47 -4.26 1.54
N ASP A 42 15.84 -4.00 2.77
CA ASP A 42 17.01 -4.62 3.39
C ASP A 42 16.57 -5.86 4.18
N ASN A 43 16.24 -6.97 3.49
CA ASN A 43 15.72 -8.16 4.17
C ASN A 43 16.14 -9.48 3.50
N ASN A 44 16.97 -10.24 4.23
CA ASN A 44 17.33 -11.66 4.04
C ASN A 44 16.14 -12.64 4.19
N GLY A 45 14.94 -12.28 3.70
CA GLY A 45 13.74 -13.08 3.93
C GLY A 45 12.44 -12.61 3.25
N THR A 46 12.47 -11.65 2.32
CA THR A 46 11.24 -11.15 1.69
C THR A 46 10.64 -12.20 0.75
N LYS A 47 9.43 -12.69 1.05
CA LYS A 47 8.73 -13.72 0.25
C LYS A 47 7.72 -13.16 -0.77
N LEU A 48 7.22 -11.92 -0.59
CA LEU A 48 6.29 -11.30 -1.54
C LEU A 48 6.26 -9.76 -1.45
N ILE A 49 6.56 -9.08 -2.55
CA ILE A 49 6.33 -7.63 -2.68
C ILE A 49 4.94 -7.41 -3.30
N SER A 50 4.07 -6.70 -2.60
CA SER A 50 2.79 -6.21 -3.13
C SER A 50 3.01 -4.83 -3.74
N ASN A 51 2.95 -4.77 -5.06
CA ASN A 51 3.21 -3.55 -5.79
C ASN A 51 2.00 -2.60 -5.71
N PRO A 52 2.23 -1.31 -5.42
CA PRO A 52 1.18 -0.31 -5.37
C PRO A 52 0.49 -0.15 -6.74
N GLY A 53 -0.74 0.39 -6.72
CA GLY A 53 -1.43 0.80 -7.94
C GLY A 53 -0.89 2.14 -8.45
N CYS A 54 -1.08 2.44 -9.74
CA CYS A 54 -0.58 3.69 -10.35
C CYS A 54 -1.11 4.96 -9.65
N PHE A 55 -2.41 5.02 -9.34
CA PHE A 55 -3.01 6.14 -8.60
C PHE A 55 -2.43 6.27 -7.19
N PRO A 56 -2.46 5.23 -6.32
CA PRO A 56 -1.77 5.28 -5.03
C PRO A 56 -0.31 5.72 -5.13
N THR A 57 0.48 5.20 -6.09
CA THR A 57 1.88 5.61 -6.26
C THR A 57 2.00 7.11 -6.52
N ALA A 58 1.28 7.64 -7.51
CA ALA A 58 1.33 9.06 -7.85
C ALA A 58 0.86 9.95 -6.69
N THR A 59 -0.28 9.62 -6.09
CA THR A 59 -0.86 10.36 -4.97
C THR A 59 0.06 10.36 -3.75
N LEU A 60 0.55 9.18 -3.37
CA LEU A 60 1.36 9.04 -2.17
C LEU A 60 2.72 9.71 -2.32
N LEU A 61 3.39 9.57 -3.47
CA LEU A 61 4.66 10.26 -3.72
C LEU A 61 4.49 11.79 -3.71
N ALA A 62 3.40 12.31 -4.28
CA ALA A 62 3.11 13.75 -4.28
C ALA A 62 2.80 14.30 -2.87
N LEU A 63 2.01 13.57 -2.09
CA LEU A 63 1.59 14.01 -0.76
C LEU A 63 2.66 13.81 0.32
N HIS A 64 3.51 12.79 0.19
CA HIS A 64 4.48 12.42 1.23
C HIS A 64 5.32 13.60 1.75
N PRO A 65 5.99 14.42 0.91
CA PRO A 65 6.75 15.56 1.42
C PRO A 65 5.85 16.63 2.06
N LEU A 66 4.66 16.90 1.50
CA LEU A 66 3.75 17.92 2.01
C LEU A 66 3.23 17.58 3.41
N ILE A 67 2.91 16.31 3.64
CA ILE A 67 2.45 15.80 4.92
C ILE A 67 3.61 15.74 5.93
N SER A 68 4.78 15.25 5.51
CA SER A 68 5.97 15.16 6.37
C SER A 68 6.42 16.52 6.90
N GLU A 69 6.38 17.55 6.04
CA GLU A 69 6.72 18.93 6.42
C GLU A 69 5.54 19.69 7.05
N LYS A 70 4.36 19.07 7.19
CA LYS A 70 3.15 19.65 7.78
C LYS A 70 2.69 20.95 7.11
N ILE A 71 2.84 21.05 5.78
CA ILE A 71 2.51 22.24 4.98
C ILE A 71 1.19 22.11 4.20
N VAL A 72 0.32 21.18 4.59
CA VAL A 72 -0.99 20.94 3.98
C VAL A 72 -2.06 20.74 5.06
N ASP A 73 -3.28 21.20 4.82
CA ASP A 73 -4.43 20.89 5.66
C ASP A 73 -4.89 19.45 5.43
N LEU A 74 -4.92 18.64 6.49
CA LEU A 74 -5.32 17.24 6.45
C LEU A 74 -6.83 17.03 6.61
N SER A 75 -7.60 18.11 6.83
CA SER A 75 -9.06 18.04 6.97
C SER A 75 -9.75 17.56 5.69
N SER A 76 -9.18 17.90 4.53
CA SER A 76 -9.64 17.43 3.22
C SER A 76 -8.51 17.48 2.21
N ILE A 77 -8.25 16.35 1.55
CA ILE A 77 -7.30 16.23 0.43
C ILE A 77 -8.10 15.78 -0.79
N ILE A 78 -8.05 16.57 -1.87
CA ILE A 78 -8.72 16.28 -3.13
C ILE A 78 -7.66 15.82 -4.14
N ILE A 79 -7.85 14.63 -4.69
CA ILE A 79 -6.96 13.95 -5.64
C ILE A 79 -7.67 13.79 -6.98
#